data_AF-A0A957XWQ7-F1
#
_entry.id   AF-A0A957XWQ7-F1
#
_cell.length_a   1.000
_cell.length_b   1.000
_cell.length_c   1.000
_cell.angle_alpha   90.00
_cell.angle_beta   90.00
_cell.angle_gamma   90.00
#
_symmetry.space_group_name_H-M   'P 1'
#
loop_
_entity.id
_entity.type
_entity.pdbx_description
1 polymer ?
#
loop_
_entity_poly.entity_id
_entity_poly.type
_entity_poly.pdbx_seq_one_letter_code
_entity_poly.pdbx_strand_id
1 'polypeptide(L)'
;ANKLNLHATEVTALLQQPAKFQNLVRTRLMKRGGVGYVEPSHESYPRVDEFHRLITACGALPCAAWLDGMSAGERDMEELLGLLINKGAVALNIIPDRNWNLANPEEKERKLLALYNVVRLAQSLDLPLNVGTEMNSFGNKLVDDFDAPELAPVRQAFLDGAYFIYGHTAMQRAAGLGYQSRWAQKRLPTRRARNDFYTQVGRLALPGPAGLAALSAINNDTTPEDVLAQFRNN
;
A
#
# COMPACT_ATOMS: atom_id res chain seq x y z
N ALA A 1 -29.94 0.75 -25.06
CA ALA A 1 -30.89 -0.01 -24.23
C ALA A 1 -30.51 -1.49 -24.19
N ASN A 2 -30.80 -2.28 -25.23
CA ASN A 2 -30.65 -3.76 -25.22
C ASN A 2 -29.25 -4.28 -24.84
N LYS A 3 -28.17 -3.67 -25.35
CA LYS A 3 -26.79 -4.07 -25.00
C LYS A 3 -26.40 -3.82 -23.54
N LEU A 4 -27.14 -2.95 -22.84
CA LEU A 4 -26.94 -2.66 -21.41
C LEU A 4 -27.94 -3.41 -20.51
N ASN A 5 -28.86 -4.17 -21.12
CA ASN A 5 -29.98 -4.82 -20.46
C ASN A 5 -30.82 -3.85 -19.59
N LEU A 6 -31.19 -2.70 -20.17
CA LEU A 6 -32.01 -1.66 -19.56
C LEU A 6 -33.06 -1.15 -20.54
N HIS A 7 -34.16 -0.61 -20.02
CA HIS A 7 -35.15 0.13 -20.79
C HIS A 7 -34.59 1.46 -21.30
N ALA A 8 -35.12 1.96 -22.41
CA ALA A 8 -34.65 3.21 -23.02
C ALA A 8 -34.80 4.42 -22.09
N THR A 9 -35.88 4.46 -21.29
CA THR A 9 -36.15 5.51 -20.30
C THR A 9 -35.09 5.54 -19.18
N GLU A 10 -34.65 4.38 -18.71
CA GLU A 10 -33.57 4.25 -17.71
C GLU A 10 -32.23 4.74 -18.26
N VAL A 11 -31.94 4.43 -19.53
CA VAL A 11 -30.73 4.92 -20.20
C VAL A 11 -30.76 6.45 -20.30
N THR A 12 -31.88 7.04 -20.69
CA THR A 12 -32.02 8.51 -20.77
C THR A 12 -31.82 9.19 -19.42
N ALA A 13 -32.36 8.61 -18.33
CA ALA A 13 -32.14 9.12 -16.99
C ALA A 13 -30.67 8.99 -16.52
N LEU A 14 -29.99 7.91 -16.93
CA LEU A 14 -28.58 7.70 -16.62
C LEU A 14 -27.65 8.61 -17.43
N LEU A 15 -28.00 9.00 -18.65
CA LEU A 15 -27.21 9.96 -19.45
C LEU A 15 -27.05 11.31 -18.74
N GLN A 16 -28.00 11.70 -17.87
CA GLN A 16 -27.91 12.89 -17.03
C GLN A 16 -26.99 12.71 -15.80
N GLN A 17 -26.46 11.50 -15.59
CA GLN A 17 -25.57 11.14 -14.49
C GLN A 17 -24.29 10.48 -15.04
N PRO A 18 -23.37 11.27 -15.63
CA PRO A 18 -22.25 10.74 -16.43
C PRO A 18 -21.41 9.68 -15.70
N ALA A 19 -21.09 9.88 -14.42
CA ALA A 19 -20.31 8.92 -13.63
C ALA A 19 -21.05 7.58 -13.43
N LYS A 20 -22.37 7.61 -13.17
CA LYS A 20 -23.17 6.38 -13.04
C LYS A 20 -23.30 5.66 -14.37
N PHE A 21 -23.50 6.41 -15.46
CA PHE A 21 -23.58 5.83 -16.80
C PHE A 21 -22.27 5.15 -17.21
N GLN A 22 -21.12 5.81 -17.03
CA GLN A 22 -19.81 5.23 -17.32
C GLN A 22 -19.55 3.95 -16.50
N ASN A 23 -19.87 3.96 -15.21
CA ASN A 23 -19.72 2.77 -14.35
C ASN A 23 -20.62 1.61 -14.78
N LEU A 24 -21.84 1.89 -15.22
CA LEU A 24 -22.74 0.88 -15.76
C LEU A 24 -22.17 0.29 -17.05
N VAL A 25 -21.75 1.13 -18.00
CA VAL A 25 -21.16 0.69 -19.27
C VAL A 25 -19.93 -0.19 -19.01
N ARG A 26 -19.02 0.24 -18.14
CA ARG A 26 -17.84 -0.54 -17.73
C ARG A 26 -18.22 -1.88 -17.10
N THR A 27 -19.23 -1.89 -16.24
CA THR A 27 -19.70 -3.11 -15.56
C THR A 27 -20.32 -4.11 -16.53
N ARG A 28 -21.07 -3.65 -17.53
CA ARG A 28 -21.70 -4.52 -18.54
C ARG A 28 -20.73 -5.02 -19.60
N LEU A 29 -19.78 -4.19 -20.00
CA LEU A 29 -18.92 -4.49 -21.15
C LEU A 29 -17.55 -5.02 -20.76
N MET A 30 -16.88 -4.43 -19.76
CA MET A 30 -15.43 -4.63 -19.54
C MET A 30 -15.08 -5.53 -18.35
N LYS A 31 -16.01 -5.80 -17.43
CA LYS A 31 -15.77 -6.72 -16.30
C LYS A 31 -15.88 -8.18 -16.74
N ARG A 32 -15.30 -9.10 -15.96
CA ARG A 32 -15.34 -10.55 -16.21
C ARG A 32 -16.73 -11.02 -16.62
N GLY A 33 -16.83 -11.71 -17.76
CA GLY A 33 -18.09 -12.15 -18.37
C GLY A 33 -18.75 -11.12 -19.31
N GLY A 34 -18.24 -9.90 -19.39
CA GLY A 34 -18.65 -8.88 -20.35
C GLY A 34 -18.02 -9.07 -21.73
N VAL A 35 -18.67 -8.55 -22.77
CA VAL A 35 -18.26 -8.74 -24.18
C VAL A 35 -16.87 -8.17 -24.52
N GLY A 36 -16.42 -7.15 -23.78
CA GLY A 36 -15.10 -6.53 -23.93
C GLY A 36 -14.09 -7.00 -22.90
N TYR A 37 -14.41 -8.02 -22.08
CA TYR A 37 -13.45 -8.59 -21.15
C TYR A 37 -12.54 -9.57 -21.86
N VAL A 38 -11.24 -9.35 -21.73
CA VAL A 38 -10.20 -10.29 -22.13
C VAL A 38 -9.55 -10.81 -20.86
N GLU A 39 -9.53 -12.13 -20.68
CA GLU A 39 -8.88 -12.74 -19.53
C GLU A 39 -7.37 -12.54 -19.64
N PRO A 40 -6.72 -11.96 -18.60
CA PRO A 40 -5.28 -11.79 -18.64
C PRO A 40 -4.54 -13.14 -18.71
N SER A 41 -3.53 -13.20 -19.58
CA SER A 41 -2.59 -14.31 -19.65
C SER A 41 -1.28 -13.94 -18.96
N HIS A 42 -0.36 -14.91 -18.87
CA HIS A 42 1.00 -14.67 -18.38
C HIS A 42 1.81 -13.68 -19.25
N GLU A 43 1.34 -13.37 -20.47
CA GLU A 43 1.94 -12.38 -21.38
C GLU A 43 1.36 -10.98 -21.16
N SER A 44 0.27 -10.84 -20.39
CA SER A 44 -0.41 -9.57 -20.17
C SER A 44 0.33 -8.64 -19.20
N TYR A 45 1.19 -9.20 -18.34
CA TYR A 45 1.90 -8.48 -17.29
C TYR A 45 3.33 -9.00 -17.14
N PRO A 46 4.29 -8.16 -16.72
CA PRO A 46 5.64 -8.62 -16.40
C PRO A 46 5.62 -9.64 -15.25
N ARG A 47 6.62 -10.50 -15.20
CA ARG A 47 6.79 -11.38 -14.04
C ARG A 47 7.10 -10.54 -12.81
N VAL A 48 6.65 -11.00 -11.64
CA VAL A 48 6.89 -10.32 -10.35
C VAL A 48 8.39 -10.05 -10.10
N ASP A 49 9.27 -10.99 -10.47
CA ASP A 49 10.72 -10.80 -10.30
C ASP A 49 11.28 -9.69 -11.22
N GLU A 50 10.75 -9.56 -12.44
CA GLU A 50 11.13 -8.49 -13.38
C GLU A 50 10.63 -7.15 -12.88
N PHE A 51 9.38 -7.10 -12.43
CA PHE A 51 8.77 -5.89 -11.89
C PHE A 51 9.47 -5.41 -10.61
N HIS A 52 9.78 -6.31 -9.68
CA HIS A 52 10.50 -5.95 -8.45
C HIS A 52 11.93 -5.48 -8.70
N ARG A 53 12.62 -6.03 -9.72
CA ARG A 53 13.93 -5.52 -10.15
C ARG A 53 13.84 -4.07 -10.61
N LEU A 54 12.82 -3.72 -11.41
CA LEU A 54 12.58 -2.34 -11.83
C LEU A 54 12.33 -1.42 -10.63
N ILE A 55 11.42 -1.80 -9.74
CA ILE A 55 11.10 -1.02 -8.53
C ILE A 55 12.36 -0.75 -7.69
N THR A 56 13.14 -1.80 -7.44
CA THR A 56 14.37 -1.70 -6.63
C THR A 56 15.42 -0.84 -7.31
N ALA A 57 15.55 -0.91 -8.65
CA ALA A 57 16.46 -0.07 -9.42
C ALA A 57 16.11 1.42 -9.32
N CYS A 58 14.83 1.75 -9.13
CA CYS A 58 14.38 3.12 -8.84
C CYS A 58 14.59 3.55 -7.38
N GLY A 59 15.16 2.70 -6.51
CA GLY A 59 15.27 2.94 -5.07
C GLY A 59 13.92 2.90 -4.34
N ALA A 60 12.88 2.36 -4.98
CA ALA A 60 11.54 2.23 -4.42
C ALA A 60 11.37 0.91 -3.67
N LEU A 61 10.21 0.77 -3.02
CA LEU A 61 9.85 -0.38 -2.20
C LEU A 61 8.91 -1.30 -2.99
N PRO A 62 9.29 -2.56 -3.28
CA PRO A 62 8.34 -3.53 -3.79
C PRO A 62 7.29 -3.85 -2.73
N CYS A 63 6.02 -3.69 -3.06
CA CYS A 63 4.90 -3.89 -2.13
C CYS A 63 4.05 -5.08 -2.57
N ALA A 64 3.76 -5.99 -1.63
CA ALA A 64 2.63 -6.90 -1.79
C ALA A 64 1.33 -6.12 -1.63
N ALA A 65 0.26 -6.55 -2.29
CA ALA A 65 -1.07 -5.96 -2.12
C ALA A 65 -2.00 -6.99 -1.48
N TRP A 66 -2.86 -6.51 -0.58
CA TRP A 66 -3.94 -7.29 0.00
C TRP A 66 -5.24 -6.51 -0.12
N LEU A 67 -6.29 -7.19 -0.56
CA LEU A 67 -7.59 -6.60 -0.83
C LEU A 67 -8.53 -6.77 0.36
N ASP A 68 -8.92 -8.01 0.66
CA ASP A 68 -9.93 -8.24 1.70
C ASP A 68 -9.92 -9.61 2.37
N GLY A 69 -9.01 -10.51 2.01
CA GLY A 69 -8.87 -11.82 2.63
C GLY A 69 -9.74 -12.90 1.99
N MET A 70 -10.46 -12.58 0.91
CA MET A 70 -11.53 -13.44 0.41
C MET A 70 -11.14 -14.26 -0.82
N SER A 71 -10.06 -13.89 -1.52
CA SER A 71 -9.53 -14.69 -2.62
C SER A 71 -8.90 -15.99 -2.10
N ALA A 72 -8.73 -16.98 -2.99
CA ALA A 72 -8.07 -18.23 -2.60
C ALA A 72 -6.65 -18.01 -2.07
N GLY A 73 -5.87 -17.12 -2.70
CA GLY A 73 -4.52 -16.79 -2.25
C GLY A 73 -4.50 -16.00 -0.94
N GLU A 74 -5.42 -15.06 -0.74
CA GLU A 74 -5.44 -14.27 0.51
C GLU A 74 -5.98 -15.05 1.72
N ARG A 75 -6.66 -16.18 1.50
CA ARG A 75 -7.00 -17.12 2.57
C ARG A 75 -5.77 -17.87 3.10
N ASP A 76 -4.71 -18.00 2.30
CA ASP A 76 -3.41 -18.54 2.71
C ASP A 76 -2.34 -17.43 2.63
N MET A 77 -2.54 -16.39 3.43
CA MET A 77 -1.72 -15.19 3.34
C MET A 77 -0.29 -15.41 3.83
N GLU A 78 -0.04 -16.40 4.69
CA GLU A 78 1.31 -16.72 5.16
C GLU A 78 2.15 -17.29 4.02
N GLU A 79 1.62 -18.26 3.26
CA GLU A 79 2.31 -18.79 2.08
C GLU A 79 2.48 -17.70 1.01
N LEU A 80 1.42 -16.93 0.72
CA LEU A 80 1.46 -15.88 -0.29
C LEU A 80 2.48 -14.78 0.06
N LEU A 81 2.50 -14.30 1.31
CA LEU A 81 3.50 -13.32 1.74
C LEU A 81 4.90 -13.92 1.76
N GLY A 82 5.06 -15.17 2.20
CA GLY A 82 6.35 -15.87 2.13
C GLY A 82 6.92 -15.89 0.71
N LEU A 83 6.09 -16.23 -0.27
CA LEU A 83 6.45 -16.20 -1.69
C LEU A 83 6.86 -14.80 -2.16
N LEU A 84 6.03 -13.77 -1.89
CA LEU A 84 6.28 -12.41 -2.36
C LEU A 84 7.48 -11.77 -1.68
N ILE A 85 7.69 -12.04 -0.39
CA ILE A 85 8.87 -11.62 0.38
C ILE A 85 10.13 -12.24 -0.21
N ASN A 86 10.12 -13.55 -0.50
CA ASN A 86 11.25 -14.23 -1.14
C ASN A 86 11.58 -13.63 -2.51
N LYS A 87 10.59 -13.01 -3.16
CA LYS A 87 10.73 -12.29 -4.43
C LYS A 87 11.05 -10.80 -4.25
N GLY A 88 11.26 -10.33 -3.02
CA GLY A 88 11.72 -8.98 -2.73
C GLY A 88 10.65 -7.99 -2.27
N ALA A 89 9.42 -8.42 -1.98
CA ALA A 89 8.44 -7.56 -1.32
C ALA A 89 8.92 -7.17 0.09
N VAL A 90 8.82 -5.89 0.42
CA VAL A 90 9.31 -5.32 1.69
C VAL A 90 8.22 -4.57 2.46
N ALA A 91 7.04 -4.36 1.88
CA ALA A 91 5.89 -3.75 2.53
C ALA A 91 4.58 -4.38 2.04
N LEU A 92 3.51 -4.18 2.81
CA LEU A 92 2.16 -4.64 2.46
C LEU A 92 1.23 -3.44 2.27
N ASN A 93 0.58 -3.37 1.11
CA ASN A 93 -0.40 -2.34 0.78
C ASN A 93 -1.82 -2.80 1.11
N ILE A 94 -2.57 -1.98 1.85
CA ILE A 94 -3.95 -2.24 2.27
C ILE A 94 -4.81 -0.99 2.00
N ILE A 95 -6.08 -1.19 1.63
CA ILE A 95 -7.07 -0.10 1.50
C ILE A 95 -8.14 -0.32 2.57
N PRO A 96 -8.00 0.26 3.77
CA PRO A 96 -8.76 -0.15 4.94
C PRO A 96 -10.28 0.03 4.80
N ASP A 97 -10.75 1.10 4.15
CA ASP A 97 -12.18 1.40 3.97
C ASP A 97 -12.94 0.23 3.32
N ARG A 98 -12.27 -0.59 2.48
CA ARG A 98 -12.86 -1.78 1.82
C ARG A 98 -13.19 -2.93 2.78
N ASN A 99 -12.69 -2.89 4.02
CA ASN A 99 -12.77 -4.00 4.96
C ASN A 99 -13.70 -3.74 6.14
N TRP A 100 -13.96 -2.47 6.47
CA TRP A 100 -14.79 -2.08 7.63
C TRP A 100 -16.04 -1.28 7.26
N ASN A 101 -15.99 -0.47 6.20
CA ASN A 101 -17.06 0.43 5.79
C ASN A 101 -18.06 -0.30 4.86
N LEU A 102 -18.71 -1.34 5.40
CA LEU A 102 -19.56 -2.25 4.64
C LEU A 102 -20.98 -2.29 5.23
N ALA A 103 -21.98 -2.20 4.35
CA ALA A 103 -23.39 -2.19 4.74
C ALA A 103 -23.89 -3.55 5.24
N ASN A 104 -23.32 -4.66 4.73
CA ASN A 104 -23.66 -6.01 5.17
C ASN A 104 -22.87 -6.34 6.46
N PRO A 105 -23.54 -6.58 7.61
CA PRO A 105 -22.85 -6.85 8.88
C PRO A 105 -22.00 -8.12 8.89
N GLU A 106 -22.47 -9.21 8.27
CA GLU A 106 -21.74 -10.48 8.21
C GLU A 106 -20.50 -10.37 7.32
N GLU A 107 -20.62 -9.66 6.19
CA GLU A 107 -19.47 -9.39 5.33
C GLU A 107 -18.44 -8.51 6.04
N LYS A 108 -18.91 -7.47 6.75
CA LYS A 108 -18.09 -6.58 7.57
C LYS A 108 -17.31 -7.36 8.62
N GLU A 109 -17.98 -8.17 9.42
CA GLU A 109 -17.35 -8.97 10.47
C GLU A 109 -16.23 -9.87 9.92
N ARG A 110 -16.52 -10.61 8.84
CA ARG A 110 -15.55 -11.50 8.22
C ARG A 110 -14.33 -10.76 7.65
N LYS A 111 -14.52 -9.61 7.00
CA LYS A 111 -13.43 -8.80 6.43
C LYS A 111 -12.62 -8.06 7.49
N LEU A 112 -13.25 -7.63 8.59
CA LEU A 112 -12.55 -7.09 9.75
C LEU A 112 -11.65 -8.13 10.41
N LEU A 113 -12.15 -9.34 10.61
CA LEU A 113 -11.33 -10.42 11.15
C LEU A 113 -10.13 -10.70 10.25
N ALA A 114 -10.34 -10.75 8.92
CA ALA A 114 -9.26 -10.92 7.96
C ALA A 114 -8.25 -9.76 8.01
N LEU A 115 -8.71 -8.51 8.14
CA LEU A 115 -7.85 -7.33 8.31
C LEU A 115 -6.97 -7.46 9.55
N TYR A 116 -7.55 -7.82 10.70
CA TYR A 116 -6.78 -7.99 11.94
C TYR A 116 -5.76 -9.12 11.82
N ASN A 117 -6.14 -10.23 11.18
CA ASN A 117 -5.25 -11.37 10.95
C ASN A 117 -4.06 -10.98 10.07
N VAL A 118 -4.30 -10.30 8.94
CA VAL A 118 -3.22 -9.91 8.02
C VAL A 118 -2.30 -8.85 8.64
N VAL A 119 -2.84 -7.92 9.44
CA VAL A 119 -2.00 -6.94 10.15
C VAL A 119 -1.09 -7.63 11.17
N ARG A 120 -1.60 -8.58 11.96
CA ARG A 120 -0.77 -9.36 12.89
C ARG A 120 0.29 -10.18 12.16
N LEU A 121 -0.08 -10.81 11.05
CA LEU A 121 0.86 -11.56 10.22
C LEU A 121 1.96 -10.65 9.66
N ALA A 122 1.61 -9.50 9.11
CA ALA A 122 2.57 -8.52 8.61
C ALA A 122 3.55 -8.07 9.70
N GLN A 123 3.07 -7.81 10.93
CA GLN A 123 3.93 -7.48 12.07
C GLN A 123 4.90 -8.62 12.43
N SER A 124 4.43 -9.88 12.41
CA SER A 124 5.27 -11.05 12.68
C SER A 124 6.36 -11.26 11.62
N LEU A 125 6.09 -10.83 10.39
CA LEU A 125 7.01 -10.91 9.25
C LEU A 125 7.85 -9.64 9.07
N ASP A 126 7.80 -8.69 10.00
CA ASP A 126 8.45 -7.38 9.88
C ASP A 126 8.09 -6.65 8.57
N LEU A 127 6.83 -6.70 8.14
CA LEU A 127 6.34 -5.97 6.97
C LEU A 127 5.62 -4.68 7.39
N PRO A 128 6.17 -3.50 7.06
CA PRO A 128 5.47 -2.23 7.23
C PRO A 128 4.22 -2.14 6.34
N LEU A 129 3.24 -1.38 6.81
CA LEU A 129 1.95 -1.23 6.15
C LEU A 129 1.88 0.09 5.37
N ASN A 130 1.60 0.02 4.07
CA ASN A 130 1.24 1.18 3.27
C ASN A 130 -0.28 1.23 3.14
N VAL A 131 -0.92 2.27 3.67
CA VAL A 131 -2.37 2.40 3.64
C VAL A 131 -2.81 3.68 2.94
N GLY A 132 -3.97 3.63 2.30
CA GLY A 132 -4.59 4.79 1.71
C GLY A 132 -5.88 4.44 0.95
N THR A 133 -6.56 5.48 0.47
CA THR A 133 -7.94 5.38 -0.02
C THR A 133 -8.06 4.91 -1.48
N GLU A 134 -6.94 4.66 -2.17
CA GLU A 134 -6.82 4.33 -3.61
C GLU A 134 -7.39 5.38 -4.59
N MET A 135 -8.13 6.41 -4.11
CA MET A 135 -8.69 7.59 -4.82
C MET A 135 -9.08 7.40 -6.30
N ASN A 136 -9.54 6.21 -6.70
CA ASN A 136 -9.74 5.86 -8.10
C ASN A 136 -11.19 6.02 -8.57
N SER A 137 -12.09 6.38 -7.66
CA SER A 137 -13.53 6.47 -7.91
C SER A 137 -14.12 7.73 -7.30
N PHE A 138 -15.15 8.27 -7.96
CA PHE A 138 -15.92 9.40 -7.44
C PHE A 138 -16.52 9.05 -6.08
N GLY A 139 -16.31 9.92 -5.09
CA GLY A 139 -16.80 9.75 -3.73
C GLY A 139 -15.82 9.08 -2.77
N ASN A 140 -14.66 8.59 -3.24
CA ASN A 140 -13.61 8.12 -2.34
C ASN A 140 -13.12 9.29 -1.47
N LYS A 141 -12.86 9.00 -0.19
CA LYS A 141 -12.32 9.97 0.76
C LYS A 141 -10.89 10.37 0.36
N LEU A 142 -10.50 11.59 0.72
CA LEU A 142 -9.11 12.03 0.59
C LEU A 142 -8.20 11.31 1.59
N VAL A 143 -8.72 11.06 2.80
CA VAL A 143 -8.03 10.37 3.90
C VAL A 143 -8.98 9.33 4.48
N ASP A 144 -8.45 8.15 4.80
CA ASP A 144 -9.21 7.12 5.52
C ASP A 144 -9.66 7.64 6.88
N ASP A 145 -10.82 7.15 7.35
CA ASP A 145 -11.31 7.47 8.68
C ASP A 145 -10.62 6.59 9.72
N PHE A 146 -9.40 6.98 10.11
CA PHE A 146 -8.63 6.25 11.10
C PHE A 146 -9.24 6.30 12.50
N ASP A 147 -10.20 7.19 12.76
CA ASP A 147 -10.89 7.29 14.04
C ASP A 147 -12.00 6.26 14.22
N ALA A 148 -12.39 5.57 13.14
CA ALA A 148 -13.32 4.46 13.19
C ALA A 148 -12.91 3.42 14.26
N PRO A 149 -13.84 2.99 15.14
CA PRO A 149 -13.53 2.05 16.22
C PRO A 149 -13.01 0.71 15.70
N GLU A 150 -13.46 0.30 14.51
CA GLU A 150 -12.98 -0.90 13.82
C GLU A 150 -11.49 -0.85 13.47
N LEU A 151 -10.94 0.35 13.26
CA LEU A 151 -9.52 0.51 12.94
C LEU A 151 -8.65 0.72 14.18
N ALA A 152 -9.23 0.98 15.35
CA ALA A 152 -8.48 1.22 16.58
C ALA A 152 -7.43 0.13 16.89
N PRO A 153 -7.71 -1.19 16.72
CA PRO A 153 -6.72 -2.24 17.01
C PRO A 153 -5.50 -2.24 16.07
N VAL A 154 -5.63 -1.66 14.87
CA VAL A 154 -4.59 -1.69 13.82
C VAL A 154 -4.00 -0.31 13.52
N ARG A 155 -4.57 0.75 14.09
CA ARG A 155 -4.21 2.15 13.85
C ARG A 155 -2.73 2.42 14.06
N GLN A 156 -2.15 1.89 15.14
CA GLN A 156 -0.72 2.11 15.41
C GLN A 156 0.16 1.48 14.33
N ALA A 157 -0.16 0.27 13.86
CA ALA A 157 0.58 -0.39 12.79
C ALA A 157 0.50 0.41 11.46
N PHE A 158 -0.64 1.03 11.18
CA PHE A 158 -0.80 1.92 10.03
C PHE A 158 0.05 3.19 10.17
N LEU A 159 0.07 3.82 11.35
CA LEU A 159 0.89 5.00 11.61
C LEU A 159 2.39 4.67 11.51
N ASP A 160 2.83 3.57 12.10
CA ASP A 160 4.22 3.12 12.01
C ASP A 160 4.63 2.86 10.56
N GLY A 161 3.75 2.22 9.79
CA GLY A 161 3.94 2.03 8.36
C GLY A 161 4.04 3.34 7.58
N ALA A 162 3.18 4.32 7.86
CA ALA A 162 3.24 5.64 7.23
C ALA A 162 4.57 6.37 7.54
N TYR A 163 5.02 6.36 8.80
CA TYR A 163 6.32 6.93 9.17
C TYR A 163 7.47 6.18 8.50
N PHE A 164 7.42 4.85 8.45
CA PHE A 164 8.40 4.05 7.72
C PHE A 164 8.51 4.48 6.24
N ILE A 165 7.39 4.56 5.53
CA ILE A 165 7.36 4.95 4.10
C ILE A 165 7.93 6.36 3.93
N TYR A 166 7.54 7.29 4.80
CA TYR A 166 8.03 8.66 4.76
C TYR A 166 9.55 8.73 5.03
N GLY A 167 10.03 8.08 6.08
CA GLY A 167 11.45 8.08 6.44
C GLY A 167 12.34 7.43 5.36
N HIS A 168 11.90 6.31 4.78
CA HIS A 168 12.54 5.72 3.59
C HIS A 168 12.62 6.74 2.46
N THR A 169 11.49 7.36 2.12
CA THR A 169 11.39 8.29 0.99
C THR A 169 12.27 9.52 1.20
N ALA A 170 12.29 10.06 2.41
CA ALA A 170 13.13 11.21 2.75
C ALA A 170 14.62 10.88 2.63
N MET A 171 15.06 9.75 3.18
CA MET A 171 16.46 9.29 3.08
C MET A 171 16.88 8.98 1.65
N GLN A 172 16.03 8.30 0.88
CA GLN A 172 16.30 7.99 -0.52
C GLN A 172 16.42 9.26 -1.35
N ARG A 173 15.52 10.24 -1.14
CA ARG A 173 15.51 11.49 -1.90
C ARG A 173 16.67 12.41 -1.56
N ALA A 174 17.04 12.51 -0.28
CA ALA A 174 18.06 13.45 0.17
C ALA A 174 19.49 12.93 -0.02
N ALA A 175 19.72 11.63 0.21
CA ALA A 175 21.07 11.06 0.27
C ALA A 175 21.25 9.76 -0.53
N GLY A 176 20.20 9.23 -1.18
CA GLY A 176 20.26 7.93 -1.86
C GLY A 176 20.40 6.74 -0.90
N LEU A 177 20.08 6.94 0.38
CA LEU A 177 20.25 5.96 1.46
C LEU A 177 18.92 5.30 1.86
N GLY A 178 18.05 5.03 0.88
CA GLY A 178 16.79 4.33 1.10
C GLY A 178 16.98 2.86 1.49
N TYR A 179 15.88 2.21 1.82
CA TYR A 179 15.77 0.87 2.40
C TYR A 179 16.61 -0.21 1.73
N GLN A 180 16.64 -0.20 0.40
CA GLN A 180 17.36 -1.18 -0.41
C GLN A 180 18.79 -0.75 -0.76
N SER A 181 19.25 0.41 -0.31
CA SER A 181 20.61 0.90 -0.57
C SER A 181 21.67 -0.03 0.04
N ARG A 182 22.88 -0.02 -0.54
CA ARG A 182 24.02 -0.76 0.01
C ARG A 182 24.35 -0.34 1.45
N TRP A 183 24.20 0.95 1.74
CA TRP A 183 24.38 1.49 3.09
C TRP A 183 23.40 0.84 4.07
N ALA A 184 22.10 0.84 3.74
CA ALA A 184 21.06 0.28 4.59
C ALA A 184 21.27 -1.22 4.82
N GLN A 185 21.54 -1.99 3.77
CA GLN A 185 21.80 -3.43 3.88
C GLN A 185 23.03 -3.75 4.74
N LYS A 186 24.09 -2.92 4.66
CA LYS A 186 25.34 -3.11 5.41
C LYS A 186 25.18 -2.72 6.89
N ARG A 187 24.56 -1.57 7.17
CA ARG A 187 24.47 -1.00 8.52
C ARG A 187 23.30 -1.57 9.33
N LEU A 188 22.25 -2.00 8.64
CA LEU A 188 20.99 -2.47 9.23
C LEU A 188 20.64 -3.81 8.56
N PRO A 189 21.26 -4.94 8.96
CA PRO A 189 21.20 -6.19 8.19
C PRO A 189 19.83 -6.88 8.26
N THR A 190 19.10 -6.74 9.36
CA THR A 190 17.78 -7.37 9.52
C THR A 190 16.66 -6.46 9.01
N ARG A 191 15.55 -7.08 8.58
CA ARG A 191 14.34 -6.35 8.16
C ARG A 191 13.85 -5.43 9.28
N ARG A 192 13.71 -5.98 10.48
CA ARG A 192 13.36 -5.25 11.70
C ARG A 192 14.25 -4.04 11.96
N ALA A 193 15.57 -4.20 11.96
CA ALA A 193 16.48 -3.08 12.20
C ALA A 193 16.32 -1.95 11.17
N ARG A 194 16.13 -2.29 9.89
CA ARG A 194 15.81 -1.28 8.86
C ARG A 194 14.48 -0.61 9.13
N ASN A 195 13.44 -1.38 9.38
CA ASN A 195 12.11 -0.83 9.64
C ASN A 195 12.11 0.13 10.82
N ASP A 196 12.74 -0.26 11.93
CA ASP A 196 12.84 0.57 13.14
C ASP A 196 13.60 1.88 12.85
N PHE A 197 14.69 1.81 12.09
CA PHE A 197 15.44 2.99 11.67
C PHE A 197 14.61 3.94 10.81
N TYR A 198 14.03 3.46 9.71
CA TYR A 198 13.26 4.34 8.81
C TYR A 198 11.97 4.86 9.45
N THR A 199 11.36 4.10 10.36
CA THR A 199 10.24 4.58 11.18
C THR A 199 10.67 5.73 12.06
N GLN A 200 11.83 5.62 12.74
CA GLN A 200 12.36 6.71 13.56
C GLN A 200 12.71 7.95 12.72
N VAL A 201 13.36 7.78 11.57
CA VAL A 201 13.62 8.89 10.66
C VAL A 201 12.31 9.55 10.24
N GLY A 202 11.28 8.79 9.88
CA GLY A 202 9.99 9.35 9.50
C GLY A 202 9.29 10.12 10.63
N ARG A 203 9.50 9.71 11.89
CA ARG A 203 8.96 10.42 13.06
C ARG A 203 9.70 11.72 13.35
N LEU A 204 10.99 11.78 13.05
CA LEU A 204 11.88 12.88 13.41
C LEU A 204 12.05 13.91 12.29
N ALA A 205 12.00 13.47 11.04
CA ALA A 205 12.21 14.35 9.90
C ALA A 205 11.01 15.28 9.68
N LEU A 206 11.28 16.58 9.53
CA LEU A 206 10.27 17.55 9.17
C LEU A 206 9.96 17.48 7.66
N PRO A 207 8.69 17.50 7.25
CA PRO A 207 8.33 17.69 5.85
C PRO A 207 8.83 19.02 5.30
N GLY A 208 9.29 19.00 4.04
CA GLY A 208 9.67 20.19 3.29
C GLY A 208 11.19 20.45 3.19
N PRO A 209 11.58 21.64 2.68
CA PRO A 209 12.99 21.94 2.36
C PRO A 209 13.94 21.85 3.56
N ALA A 210 13.49 22.26 4.75
CA ALA A 210 14.33 22.24 5.95
C ALA A 210 14.74 20.82 6.36
N GLY A 211 13.80 19.86 6.37
CA GLY A 211 14.12 18.47 6.67
C GLY A 211 14.96 17.79 5.59
N LEU A 212 14.73 18.13 4.31
CA LEU A 212 15.59 17.67 3.22
C LEU A 212 17.03 18.20 3.34
N ALA A 213 17.19 19.47 3.73
CA ALA A 213 18.52 20.06 3.94
C ALA A 213 19.26 19.36 5.08
N ALA A 214 18.59 19.12 6.22
CA ALA A 214 19.17 18.36 7.34
C ALA A 214 19.66 16.97 6.89
N LEU A 215 18.89 16.26 6.07
CA LEU A 215 19.23 14.94 5.57
C LEU A 215 20.34 14.94 4.49
N SER A 216 20.50 16.04 3.75
CA SER A 216 21.48 16.14 2.65
C SER A 216 22.94 16.13 3.12
N ALA A 217 23.18 16.42 4.41
CA ALA A 217 24.51 16.36 5.01
C ALA A 217 24.98 14.92 5.33
N ILE A 218 24.09 13.92 5.22
CA ILE A 218 24.38 12.52 5.51
C ILE A 218 25.10 11.88 4.32
N ASN A 219 26.13 11.08 4.60
CA ASN A 219 26.86 10.32 3.59
C ASN A 219 26.97 8.83 3.97
N ASN A 220 27.67 8.05 3.13
CA ASN A 220 27.81 6.60 3.34
C ASN A 220 28.61 6.20 4.58
N ASP A 221 29.40 7.11 5.16
CA ASP A 221 30.20 6.84 6.35
C ASP A 221 29.43 7.11 7.64
N THR A 222 28.40 7.97 7.58
CA THR A 222 27.52 8.26 8.71
C THR A 222 26.84 6.99 9.23
N THR A 223 26.85 6.80 10.55
CA THR A 223 26.18 5.66 11.19
C THR A 223 24.67 5.93 11.34
N PRO A 224 23.82 4.88 11.42
CA PRO A 224 22.40 5.07 11.70
C PRO A 224 22.14 5.90 12.97
N GLU A 225 22.95 5.71 14.01
CA GLU A 225 22.86 6.44 15.27
C GLU A 225 23.16 7.93 15.08
N ASP A 226 24.19 8.27 14.32
CA ASP A 226 24.55 9.66 14.00
C ASP A 226 23.45 10.34 13.17
N VAL A 227 22.84 9.61 12.23
CA VAL A 227 21.69 10.13 11.46
C VAL A 227 20.55 10.51 12.40
N LEU A 228 20.18 9.62 13.32
CA LEU A 228 19.10 9.89 14.27
C LEU A 228 19.44 11.02 15.25
N ALA A 229 20.71 11.16 15.62
CA ALA A 229 21.18 12.22 16.52
C ALA A 229 21.05 13.63 15.89
N GLN A 230 21.16 13.77 14.57
CA GLN A 230 21.02 15.07 13.89
C GLN A 230 19.64 15.71 14.10
N PHE A 231 18.59 14.92 14.30
CA PHE A 231 17.25 15.43 14.53
C PHE A 231 16.98 15.84 15.98
N ARG A 232 17.83 15.43 16.93
CA ARG A 232 17.67 15.76 18.35
C ARG A 232 18.35 17.09 18.73
N ASN A 233 19.24 17.58 17.87
CA ASN A 233 20.05 18.77 18.09
C ASN A 233 19.55 20.01 17.31
N ASN A 234 18.42 19.89 16.60
CA ASN A 234 17.71 20.97 15.92
C ASN A 234 16.37 21.24 16.63
#